data_AF-A0AAV0PDI3-F1
#
_entry.id   AF-A0AAV0PDI3-F1
#
_cell.length_a   1.000
_cell.length_b   1.000
_cell.length_c   1.000
_cell.angle_alpha   90.00
_cell.angle_beta   90.00
_cell.angle_gamma   90.00
#
_symmetry.space_group_name_H-M   'P 1'
#
loop_
_entity.id
_entity.type
_entity.pdbx_description
1 polymer ?
#
loop_
_entity_poly.entity_id
_entity_poly.type
_entity_poly.pdbx_seq_one_letter_code
_entity_poly.pdbx_strand_id
1 'polypeptide(L)'
;MVSRISSLHLHYSHPYHSSSSSSPTTRSLLQTNSTTKLNFPIRTKPNRLISFPLLPFIPQQCSKPTPPMATPNPGQPADPDPALINEDLKPTEPGQRTFTGWEMASLWVGLVVGVPTYYLAGSLVDLGMAWWQGIATVVLANVILLFPLILTGDPGTRYGISFPVLARSSFGVRGAHVPTLLRALVGCGWYGIETWIGGEAIFILLPHAIKRSSWSRAWPWLGTSPLEFVCFIAFWVAQLIIALRGMDGIRQLEKYSAPVLILLTSALFVWAYVQAGGLGHMLSMSSKLTGPQFWALFFPSLTANISFWATLALNIPDFTRFAKSRTDQVTGQLGLPIFMGLFTFVGLAVTSSTKVIYGRVISNPIELLEQIGGIWTMVLAIIGISLATITTNIAANVVAPANALVNLSPSTFTFRRGALLTALLGILFQPWRLLKSSESFVYTWLVGYSALMGPIGGILLSDYYLIRRMKLNVSDLYTSSPSGEYFYTGGYNLAAMAALVVGILPVVPGFLQKVGIFPGAPGVFVGIYNNAWFFSFFLSGFLYWILSVWLGKRRGYCTGGGPLLAGET
;
A
#
# COMPACT_ATOMS: atom_id res chain seq x y z
N MET A 1 -45.32 41.09 -36.92
CA MET A 1 -45.78 40.55 -35.61
C MET A 1 -44.57 40.65 -34.68
N VAL A 2 -44.50 41.48 -33.63
CA VAL A 2 -45.50 41.89 -32.60
C VAL A 2 -45.87 40.69 -31.72
N SER A 3 -45.66 40.66 -30.39
CA SER A 3 -45.22 41.70 -29.43
C SER A 3 -44.29 41.18 -28.31
N ARG A 4 -43.75 42.09 -27.49
CA ARG A 4 -43.12 41.86 -26.16
C ARG A 4 -44.16 41.83 -25.03
N ILE A 5 -43.79 41.28 -23.87
CA ILE A 5 -44.16 41.64 -22.48
C ILE A 5 -43.19 40.84 -21.57
N SER A 6 -42.28 41.43 -20.78
CA SER A 6 -42.46 42.17 -19.50
C SER A 6 -42.93 41.26 -18.34
N SER A 7 -42.05 40.65 -17.53
CA SER A 7 -41.19 41.20 -16.46
C SER A 7 -41.92 41.46 -15.12
N LEU A 8 -41.45 40.80 -14.05
CA LEU A 8 -41.70 41.24 -12.66
C LEU A 8 -40.52 40.84 -11.74
N HIS A 9 -39.97 41.81 -11.01
CA HIS A 9 -39.09 41.58 -9.85
C HIS A 9 -39.91 41.69 -8.57
N LEU A 10 -39.55 40.93 -7.53
CA LEU A 10 -39.87 41.28 -6.14
C LEU A 10 -38.66 41.00 -5.23
N HIS A 11 -38.02 42.07 -4.77
CA HIS A 11 -37.26 42.06 -3.52
C HIS A 11 -38.23 42.16 -2.35
N TYR A 12 -37.89 41.56 -1.21
CA TYR A 12 -38.32 42.06 0.10
C TYR A 12 -37.19 41.93 1.12
N SER A 13 -37.22 42.77 2.15
CA SER A 13 -36.11 43.01 3.08
C SER A 13 -36.49 42.72 4.54
N HIS A 14 -35.51 42.73 5.44
CA HIS A 14 -35.67 42.56 6.89
C HIS A 14 -36.66 43.56 7.52
N PRO A 15 -37.14 43.27 8.73
CA PRO A 15 -36.59 44.03 9.87
C PRO A 15 -36.04 43.17 11.03
N TYR A 16 -35.36 43.83 11.95
CA TYR A 16 -34.86 43.31 13.23
C TYR A 16 -36.00 43.16 14.26
N HIS A 17 -35.78 42.33 15.29
CA HIS A 17 -36.08 42.70 16.68
C HIS A 17 -35.15 41.96 17.66
N SER A 18 -35.03 42.44 18.90
CA SER A 18 -33.98 42.07 19.86
C SER A 18 -34.52 41.88 21.29
N SER A 19 -33.75 41.14 22.11
CA SER A 19 -33.92 40.98 23.57
C SER A 19 -35.20 40.22 24.02
N SER A 20 -35.34 39.66 25.23
CA SER A 20 -34.46 39.63 26.42
C SER A 20 -34.61 38.33 27.24
N SER A 21 -33.73 38.15 28.23
CA SER A 21 -33.69 37.12 29.28
C SER A 21 -35.01 36.68 29.95
N SER A 22 -35.12 35.41 30.34
CA SER A 22 -35.22 35.01 31.78
C SER A 22 -35.34 33.49 32.05
N SER A 23 -34.74 33.06 33.17
CA SER A 23 -34.93 31.82 33.94
C SER A 23 -34.63 32.17 35.42
N PRO A 24 -34.89 31.35 36.48
CA PRO A 24 -35.33 29.94 36.57
C PRO A 24 -36.83 29.82 36.99
N THR A 25 -37.43 29.00 37.91
CA THR A 25 -36.96 28.24 39.10
C THR A 25 -37.87 27.03 39.48
N THR A 26 -37.23 25.89 39.77
CA THR A 26 -37.53 24.74 40.66
C THR A 26 -38.91 24.54 41.36
N ARG A 27 -39.51 23.34 41.15
CA ARG A 27 -40.09 22.36 42.13
C ARG A 27 -40.88 21.29 41.33
N SER A 28 -40.60 19.97 41.30
CA SER A 28 -40.44 18.91 42.33
C SER A 28 -41.75 18.41 42.98
N LEU A 29 -42.09 17.12 42.80
CA LEU A 29 -42.54 16.15 43.84
C LEU A 29 -42.89 14.75 43.25
N LEU A 30 -42.51 13.69 43.99
CA LEU A 30 -43.04 12.29 44.08
C LEU A 30 -43.33 11.49 42.77
N GLN A 31 -42.73 10.31 42.51
CA GLN A 31 -42.68 9.01 43.23
C GLN A 31 -43.93 8.10 43.10
N THR A 32 -43.76 6.94 42.45
CA THR A 32 -44.28 5.63 42.87
C THR A 32 -43.26 4.54 42.50
N ASN A 33 -43.19 3.45 43.27
CA ASN A 33 -42.25 2.33 43.07
C ASN A 33 -42.97 1.08 42.55
N SER A 34 -42.27 0.23 41.80
CA SER A 34 -42.41 -1.23 41.93
C SER A 34 -41.06 -1.91 41.62
N THR A 35 -40.77 -3.02 42.31
CA THR A 35 -39.46 -3.68 42.29
C THR A 35 -39.59 -5.18 42.12
N THR A 36 -38.69 -5.79 41.34
CA THR A 36 -38.43 -7.24 41.41
C THR A 36 -36.95 -7.46 41.74
N LYS A 37 -36.66 -8.15 42.84
CA LYS A 37 -35.30 -8.50 43.28
C LYS A 37 -35.03 -9.97 43.02
N LEU A 38 -33.81 -10.30 42.58
CA LEU A 38 -33.16 -11.56 42.94
C LEU A 38 -31.90 -11.22 43.77
N ASN A 39 -31.75 -11.90 44.90
CA ASN A 39 -30.57 -11.84 45.77
C ASN A 39 -29.87 -13.20 45.73
N PHE A 40 -28.53 -13.22 45.86
CA PHE A 40 -27.77 -14.17 46.71
C PHE A 40 -26.32 -13.65 46.90
N PRO A 41 -25.52 -14.15 47.87
CA PRO A 41 -25.00 -13.24 48.89
C PRO A 41 -23.49 -12.92 48.80
N ILE A 42 -23.13 -11.74 49.28
CA ILE A 42 -21.74 -11.34 49.54
C ILE A 42 -21.24 -12.03 50.81
N ARG A 43 -20.03 -12.61 50.79
CA ARG A 43 -19.35 -13.16 51.98
C ARG A 43 -17.93 -12.60 52.08
N THR A 44 -17.72 -11.70 53.04
CA THR A 44 -16.44 -11.00 53.25
C THR A 44 -15.39 -11.89 53.92
N LYS A 45 -14.16 -11.92 53.37
CA LYS A 45 -12.92 -12.30 54.07
C LYS A 45 -11.75 -11.39 53.61
N PRO A 46 -10.70 -11.23 54.43
CA PRO A 46 -9.86 -10.03 54.39
C PRO A 46 -8.66 -10.09 53.41
N ASN A 47 -8.04 -8.92 53.24
CA ASN A 47 -6.86 -8.64 52.41
C ASN A 47 -5.79 -9.75 52.42
N ARG A 48 -5.39 -10.18 51.22
CA ARG A 48 -4.02 -10.65 50.95
C ARG A 48 -3.47 -9.83 49.79
N LEU A 49 -2.29 -9.23 49.96
CA LEU A 49 -1.51 -8.72 48.84
C LEU A 49 -1.11 -9.91 47.97
N ILE A 50 -1.52 -9.93 46.70
CA ILE A 50 -0.98 -10.85 45.71
C ILE A 50 0.24 -10.18 45.09
N SER A 51 1.40 -10.44 45.69
CA SER A 51 2.70 -10.11 45.10
C SER A 51 2.87 -10.91 43.81
N PHE A 52 3.05 -10.23 42.67
CA PHE A 52 3.51 -10.90 41.44
C PHE A 52 4.87 -11.55 41.71
N PRO A 53 5.05 -12.86 41.48
CA PRO A 53 6.36 -13.47 41.58
C PRO A 53 7.24 -12.95 40.43
N LEU A 54 8.34 -12.31 40.78
CA LEU A 54 9.44 -12.09 39.84
C LEU A 54 9.97 -13.46 39.42
N LEU A 55 9.70 -13.85 38.17
CA LEU A 55 10.34 -15.03 37.58
C LEU A 55 11.86 -14.84 37.64
N PRO A 56 12.62 -15.81 38.17
CA PRO A 56 14.06 -15.67 38.26
C PRO A 56 14.67 -15.58 36.86
N PHE A 57 15.52 -14.58 36.64
CA PHE A 57 16.37 -14.53 35.46
C PHE A 57 17.34 -15.71 35.51
N ILE A 58 17.06 -16.75 34.71
CA ILE A 58 18.02 -17.82 34.46
C ILE A 58 19.06 -17.25 33.47
N PRO A 59 20.34 -17.11 33.86
CA PRO A 59 21.37 -16.72 32.91
C PRO A 59 21.55 -17.85 31.89
N GLN A 60 21.52 -17.54 30.59
CA GLN A 60 21.81 -18.52 29.55
C GLN A 60 23.28 -18.96 29.68
N GLN A 61 23.51 -20.18 30.15
CA GLN A 61 24.83 -20.80 30.10
C GLN A 61 25.16 -21.15 28.64
N CYS A 62 26.31 -20.70 28.16
CA CYS A 62 26.80 -21.05 26.83
C CYS A 62 27.15 -22.56 26.77
N SER A 63 26.37 -23.33 26.01
CA SER A 63 26.73 -24.71 25.67
C SER A 63 28.00 -24.74 24.81
N LYS A 64 28.89 -25.70 25.10
CA LYS A 64 30.12 -25.91 24.31
C LYS A 64 29.79 -26.28 22.84
N PRO A 65 30.66 -25.94 21.88
CA PRO A 65 30.43 -26.28 20.48
C PRO A 65 30.44 -27.80 20.24
N THR A 66 29.38 -28.29 19.60
CA THR A 66 29.28 -29.67 19.05
C THR A 66 30.31 -29.85 17.92
N PRO A 67 30.93 -31.03 17.74
CA PRO A 67 31.82 -31.28 16.59
C PRO A 67 31.11 -31.09 15.24
N PRO A 68 31.86 -30.72 14.18
CA PRO A 68 31.27 -30.31 12.90
C PRO A 68 30.64 -31.49 12.16
N MET A 69 29.32 -31.50 12.12
CA MET A 69 28.56 -32.26 11.12
C MET A 69 28.71 -31.56 9.75
N ALA A 70 28.57 -32.32 8.66
CA ALA A 70 28.96 -31.86 7.31
C ALA A 70 28.36 -30.49 6.94
N THR A 71 29.20 -29.60 6.38
CA THR A 71 28.86 -28.20 6.07
C THR A 71 27.65 -28.10 5.13
N PRO A 72 26.52 -27.53 5.57
CA PRO A 72 25.42 -27.18 4.67
C PRO A 72 25.87 -26.12 3.67
N ASN A 73 25.20 -26.05 2.50
CA ASN A 73 25.36 -24.90 1.61
C ASN A 73 25.06 -23.60 2.38
N PRO A 74 25.87 -22.52 2.27
CA PRO A 74 25.84 -21.34 3.16
C PRO A 74 24.61 -20.41 2.97
N GLY A 75 23.52 -20.93 2.42
CA GLY A 75 22.22 -20.29 2.30
C GLY A 75 21.04 -21.25 2.41
N GLN A 76 21.22 -22.49 2.88
CA GLN A 76 20.13 -23.42 3.19
C GLN A 76 19.99 -23.60 4.72
N PRO A 77 18.76 -23.71 5.27
CA PRO A 77 18.57 -23.83 6.72
C PRO A 77 19.01 -25.20 7.25
N ALA A 78 19.74 -25.20 8.37
CA ALA A 78 19.96 -26.41 9.16
C ALA A 78 18.77 -26.66 10.09
N ASP A 79 18.19 -27.86 10.03
CA ASP A 79 17.05 -28.35 10.84
C ASP A 79 15.89 -27.33 11.00
N PRO A 80 15.19 -26.95 9.90
CA PRO A 80 14.14 -25.95 9.93
C PRO A 80 12.84 -26.46 10.58
N ASP A 81 12.23 -25.61 11.39
CA ASP A 81 10.92 -25.83 12.00
C ASP A 81 9.83 -25.97 10.90
N PRO A 82 9.06 -27.08 10.86
CA PRO A 82 7.95 -27.26 9.92
C PRO A 82 6.86 -26.17 9.98
N ALA A 83 6.76 -25.40 11.07
CA ALA A 83 5.87 -24.26 11.19
C ALA A 83 6.41 -22.97 10.51
N LEU A 84 7.69 -22.95 10.11
CA LEU A 84 8.38 -21.77 9.56
C LEU A 84 8.88 -21.96 8.12
N ILE A 85 8.86 -23.17 7.56
CA ILE A 85 9.34 -23.48 6.20
C ILE A 85 8.27 -24.18 5.33
N ASN A 86 8.28 -23.88 4.04
CA ASN A 86 7.67 -24.68 2.98
C ASN A 86 8.38 -24.36 1.64
N GLU A 87 7.91 -24.92 0.52
CA GLU A 87 8.48 -24.66 -0.81
C GLU A 87 8.42 -23.19 -1.24
N ASP A 88 7.41 -22.42 -0.84
CA ASP A 88 7.30 -20.99 -1.15
C ASP A 88 8.33 -20.15 -0.35
N LEU A 89 8.61 -20.54 0.90
CA LEU A 89 9.39 -19.78 1.87
C LEU A 89 10.87 -20.21 1.98
N LYS A 90 11.25 -21.41 1.52
CA LYS A 90 12.66 -21.86 1.56
C LYS A 90 13.56 -20.94 0.71
N PRO A 91 14.87 -20.80 1.01
CA PRO A 91 15.76 -19.94 0.24
C PRO A 91 15.90 -20.34 -1.24
N THR A 92 15.94 -19.36 -2.15
CA THR A 92 16.09 -19.58 -3.60
C THR A 92 17.48 -20.12 -3.94
N GLU A 93 17.48 -21.33 -4.51
CA GLU A 93 18.67 -22.07 -4.94
C GLU A 93 19.37 -21.41 -6.14
N PRO A 94 20.70 -21.60 -6.35
CA PRO A 94 21.42 -20.97 -7.45
C PRO A 94 20.81 -21.21 -8.84
N GLY A 95 20.35 -22.43 -9.13
CA GLY A 95 19.71 -22.77 -10.40
C GLY A 95 18.35 -22.12 -10.65
N GLN A 96 17.70 -21.60 -9.61
CA GLN A 96 16.41 -20.90 -9.69
C GLN A 96 16.59 -19.39 -9.94
N ARG A 97 17.82 -18.86 -9.90
CA ARG A 97 18.12 -17.43 -10.06
C ARG A 97 18.24 -17.09 -11.55
N THR A 98 17.10 -16.86 -12.18
CA THR A 98 17.01 -16.67 -13.64
C THR A 98 16.99 -15.20 -14.07
N PHE A 99 16.58 -14.27 -13.22
CA PHE A 99 16.39 -12.86 -13.61
C PHE A 99 17.72 -12.11 -13.73
N THR A 100 17.99 -11.52 -14.90
CA THR A 100 19.00 -10.48 -15.09
C THR A 100 18.41 -9.10 -14.77
N GLY A 101 19.22 -8.04 -14.86
CA GLY A 101 18.75 -6.66 -14.81
C GLY A 101 17.66 -6.35 -15.85
N TRP A 102 17.60 -7.07 -16.98
CA TRP A 102 16.54 -6.90 -17.98
C TRP A 102 15.21 -7.51 -17.55
N GLU A 103 15.17 -8.74 -17.02
CA GLU A 103 13.91 -9.30 -16.46
C GLU A 103 13.44 -8.52 -15.23
N MET A 104 14.37 -8.04 -14.39
CA MET A 104 14.03 -7.16 -13.26
C MET A 104 13.50 -5.79 -13.71
N ALA A 105 13.96 -5.25 -14.85
CA ALA A 105 13.44 -4.01 -15.42
C ALA A 105 12.10 -4.22 -16.16
N SER A 106 11.90 -5.35 -16.85
CA SER A 106 10.67 -5.62 -17.59
C SER A 106 9.47 -5.87 -16.66
N LEU A 107 9.71 -6.35 -15.43
CA LEU A 107 8.73 -6.35 -14.34
C LEU A 107 8.13 -4.95 -14.14
N TRP A 108 8.96 -3.90 -14.13
CA TRP A 108 8.46 -2.52 -13.98
C TRP A 108 7.63 -2.04 -15.17
N VAL A 109 7.87 -2.53 -16.39
CA VAL A 109 6.99 -2.24 -17.54
C VAL A 109 5.59 -2.83 -17.33
N GLY A 110 5.50 -4.10 -16.93
CA GLY A 110 4.22 -4.79 -16.67
C GLY A 110 3.46 -4.26 -15.45
N LEU A 111 4.14 -3.58 -14.53
CA LEU A 111 3.54 -2.94 -13.36
C LEU A 111 3.12 -1.49 -13.61
N VAL A 112 3.98 -0.68 -14.26
CA VAL A 112 3.75 0.75 -14.46
C VAL A 112 2.64 1.04 -15.47
N VAL A 113 2.56 0.26 -16.55
CA VAL A 113 1.64 0.50 -17.68
C VAL A 113 0.23 0.01 -17.33
N GLY A 114 -0.43 0.73 -16.43
CA GLY A 114 -1.74 0.39 -15.88
C GLY A 114 -2.60 1.61 -15.56
N VAL A 115 -3.92 1.37 -15.42
CA VAL A 115 -4.91 2.44 -15.16
C VAL A 115 -4.66 3.20 -13.85
N PRO A 116 -4.29 2.56 -12.70
CA PRO A 116 -4.00 3.31 -11.48
C PRO A 116 -2.85 4.31 -11.64
N THR A 117 -1.84 3.99 -12.47
CA THR A 117 -0.72 4.90 -12.77
C THR A 117 -1.17 6.09 -13.61
N TYR A 118 -2.06 5.87 -14.58
CA TYR A 118 -2.66 6.95 -15.36
C TYR A 118 -3.50 7.84 -14.44
N TYR A 119 -4.34 7.26 -13.59
CA TYR A 119 -5.19 7.98 -12.65
C TYR A 119 -4.36 8.80 -11.65
N LEU A 120 -3.28 8.23 -11.11
CA LEU A 120 -2.29 8.93 -10.28
C LEU A 120 -1.73 10.16 -11.02
N ALA A 121 -1.28 9.98 -12.26
CA ALA A 121 -0.75 11.06 -13.08
C ALA A 121 -1.80 12.15 -13.34
N GLY A 122 -2.98 11.78 -13.86
CA GLY A 122 -4.08 12.70 -14.17
C GLY A 122 -4.63 13.44 -12.94
N SER A 123 -4.65 12.80 -11.77
CA SER A 123 -5.13 13.39 -10.51
C SER A 123 -4.36 14.66 -10.11
N LEU A 124 -3.07 14.76 -10.46
CA LEU A 124 -2.25 15.94 -10.11
C LEU A 124 -2.68 17.19 -10.90
N VAL A 125 -3.02 17.04 -12.19
CA VAL A 125 -3.51 18.14 -13.04
C VAL A 125 -4.97 18.49 -12.73
N ASP A 126 -5.78 17.49 -12.38
CA ASP A 126 -7.14 17.69 -11.89
C ASP A 126 -7.14 18.58 -10.63
N LEU A 127 -6.37 18.17 -9.60
CA LEU A 127 -6.12 18.92 -8.36
C LEU A 127 -5.38 20.26 -8.57
N GLY A 128 -4.81 20.51 -9.77
CA GLY A 128 -4.45 21.84 -10.25
C GLY A 128 -2.97 22.08 -10.58
N MET A 129 -2.10 21.09 -10.47
CA MET A 129 -0.72 21.21 -10.95
C MET A 129 -0.66 21.48 -12.46
N ALA A 130 0.41 22.12 -12.93
CA ALA A 130 0.80 22.08 -14.34
C ALA A 130 1.31 20.68 -14.71
N TRP A 131 1.27 20.33 -16.01
CA TRP A 131 1.75 19.02 -16.49
C TRP A 131 3.18 18.69 -16.01
N TRP A 132 4.11 19.65 -16.09
CA TRP A 132 5.51 19.44 -15.68
C TRP A 132 5.66 19.33 -14.15
N GLN A 133 4.82 20.02 -13.38
CA GLN A 133 4.78 19.91 -11.92
C GLN A 133 4.33 18.50 -11.51
N GLY A 134 3.35 17.94 -12.25
CA GLY A 134 2.93 16.54 -12.11
C GLY A 134 4.10 15.59 -12.34
N ILE A 135 4.72 15.62 -13.53
CA ILE A 135 5.86 14.75 -13.87
C ILE A 135 6.99 14.88 -12.84
N ALA A 136 7.39 16.10 -12.48
CA ALA A 136 8.45 16.33 -11.51
C ALA A 136 8.12 15.72 -10.14
N THR A 137 6.86 15.80 -9.69
CA THR A 137 6.42 15.20 -8.42
C THR A 137 6.46 13.68 -8.46
N VAL A 138 5.99 13.06 -9.56
CA VAL A 138 6.03 11.59 -9.69
C VAL A 138 7.47 11.08 -9.83
N VAL A 139 8.29 11.69 -10.69
CA VAL A 139 9.68 11.27 -10.90
C VAL A 139 10.50 11.45 -9.61
N LEU A 140 10.35 12.57 -8.90
CA LEU A 140 11.02 12.80 -7.61
C LEU A 140 10.60 11.76 -6.56
N ALA A 141 9.30 11.45 -6.45
CA ALA A 141 8.82 10.40 -5.55
C ALA A 141 9.44 9.03 -5.87
N ASN A 142 9.56 8.68 -7.15
CA ASN A 142 10.12 7.40 -7.58
C ASN A 142 11.65 7.35 -7.38
N VAL A 143 12.36 8.45 -7.58
CA VAL A 143 13.80 8.56 -7.25
C VAL A 143 14.01 8.48 -5.73
N ILE A 144 13.15 9.08 -4.91
CA ILE A 144 13.21 8.96 -3.44
C ILE A 144 12.94 7.51 -3.00
N LEU A 145 11.94 6.83 -3.58
CA LEU A 145 11.62 5.45 -3.25
C LEU A 145 12.66 4.44 -3.76
N LEU A 146 13.38 4.75 -4.85
CA LEU A 146 14.42 3.89 -5.41
C LEU A 146 15.48 3.48 -4.36
N PHE A 147 15.79 4.37 -3.40
CA PHE A 147 16.73 4.07 -2.32
C PHE A 147 16.23 2.93 -1.39
N PRO A 148 15.10 3.04 -0.65
CA PRO A 148 14.60 1.94 0.17
C PRO A 148 14.20 0.71 -0.66
N LEU A 149 13.76 0.87 -1.92
CA LEU A 149 13.51 -0.23 -2.84
C LEU A 149 14.78 -1.06 -3.12
N ILE A 150 15.88 -0.41 -3.52
CA ILE A 150 17.17 -1.10 -3.74
C ILE A 150 17.67 -1.74 -2.45
N LEU A 151 17.68 -0.98 -1.35
CA LEU A 151 18.23 -1.43 -0.06
C LEU A 151 17.44 -2.61 0.53
N THR A 152 16.11 -2.63 0.39
CA THR A 152 15.28 -3.76 0.86
C THR A 152 15.47 -5.00 -0.02
N GLY A 153 15.86 -4.84 -1.28
CA GLY A 153 16.09 -5.95 -2.21
C GLY A 153 17.41 -6.72 -2.03
N ASP A 154 18.43 -6.16 -1.38
CA ASP A 154 19.73 -6.81 -1.18
C ASP A 154 19.63 -8.13 -0.39
N PRO A 155 18.93 -8.22 0.78
CA PRO A 155 18.71 -9.49 1.47
C PRO A 155 18.10 -10.57 0.58
N GLY A 156 17.15 -10.20 -0.30
CA GLY A 156 16.51 -11.11 -1.24
C GLY A 156 17.53 -11.74 -2.19
N THR A 157 18.25 -10.92 -2.96
CA THR A 157 19.27 -11.43 -3.90
C THR A 157 20.44 -12.12 -3.21
N ARG A 158 20.85 -11.64 -2.03
CA ARG A 158 21.98 -12.18 -1.29
C ARG A 158 21.69 -13.55 -0.70
N TYR A 159 20.57 -13.70 0.01
CA TYR A 159 20.24 -14.90 0.77
C TYR A 159 19.17 -15.79 0.11
N GLY A 160 18.51 -15.32 -0.95
CA GLY A 160 17.41 -16.03 -1.61
C GLY A 160 16.08 -15.99 -0.84
N ILE A 161 15.96 -15.13 0.17
CA ILE A 161 14.82 -15.09 1.10
C ILE A 161 13.70 -14.14 0.63
N SER A 162 12.46 -14.49 0.95
CA SER A 162 11.27 -13.65 0.72
C SER A 162 11.11 -12.57 1.80
N PHE A 163 10.23 -11.59 1.56
CA PHE A 163 9.94 -10.51 2.50
C PHE A 163 9.39 -11.00 3.85
N PRO A 164 8.49 -12.00 3.91
CA PRO A 164 8.07 -12.58 5.19
C PRO A 164 9.20 -13.21 6.00
N VAL A 165 10.21 -13.78 5.34
CA VAL A 165 11.40 -14.34 5.99
C VAL A 165 12.34 -13.23 6.45
N LEU A 166 12.57 -12.20 5.62
CA LEU A 166 13.33 -11.01 6.02
C LEU A 166 12.72 -10.33 7.26
N ALA A 167 11.38 -10.22 7.33
CA ALA A 167 10.68 -9.64 8.48
C ALA A 167 10.93 -10.38 9.80
N ARG A 168 11.30 -11.68 9.77
CA ARG A 168 11.72 -12.42 10.97
C ARG A 168 13.00 -11.87 11.59
N SER A 169 13.91 -11.32 10.77
CA SER A 169 15.16 -10.76 11.28
C SER A 169 14.93 -9.61 12.27
N SER A 170 13.97 -8.73 11.97
CA SER A 170 13.72 -7.51 12.73
C SER A 170 12.58 -7.65 13.73
N PHE A 171 11.47 -8.30 13.34
CA PHE A 171 10.28 -8.42 14.19
C PHE A 171 10.24 -9.73 15.01
N GLY A 172 11.11 -10.70 14.70
CA GLY A 172 11.13 -12.04 15.31
C GLY A 172 10.24 -13.05 14.57
N VAL A 173 10.51 -14.35 14.78
CA VAL A 173 9.88 -15.43 14.00
C VAL A 173 8.34 -15.46 14.03
N ARG A 174 7.71 -15.01 15.12
CA ARG A 174 6.24 -14.83 15.23
C ARG A 174 5.82 -13.38 15.02
N GLY A 175 6.67 -12.42 15.42
CA GLY A 175 6.39 -11.00 15.20
C GLY A 175 6.33 -10.62 13.71
N ALA A 176 7.04 -11.35 12.84
CA ALA A 176 7.02 -11.18 11.39
C ALA A 176 5.62 -11.22 10.76
N HIS A 177 4.65 -11.92 11.38
CA HIS A 177 3.28 -11.94 10.89
C HIS A 177 2.66 -10.52 10.83
N VAL A 178 3.03 -9.62 11.75
CA VAL A 178 2.47 -8.25 11.85
C VAL A 178 2.79 -7.41 10.60
N PRO A 179 4.06 -7.13 10.22
CA PRO A 179 4.36 -6.39 9.00
C PRO A 179 3.87 -7.11 7.73
N THR A 180 3.87 -8.45 7.69
CA THR A 180 3.38 -9.18 6.52
C THR A 180 1.88 -9.05 6.34
N LEU A 181 1.09 -9.09 7.41
CA LEU A 181 -0.36 -8.91 7.37
C LEU A 181 -0.75 -7.46 7.08
N LEU A 182 0.02 -6.48 7.57
CA LEU A 182 -0.16 -5.07 7.17
C LEU A 182 0.11 -4.86 5.67
N ARG A 183 1.19 -5.43 5.12
CA ARG A 183 1.47 -5.39 3.66
C ARG A 183 0.41 -6.16 2.86
N ALA A 184 -0.11 -7.26 3.39
CA ALA A 184 -1.18 -8.03 2.76
C ALA A 184 -2.49 -7.23 2.71
N LEU A 185 -2.88 -6.60 3.82
CA LEU A 185 -4.09 -5.80 3.93
C LEU A 185 -4.15 -4.69 2.87
N VAL A 186 -3.04 -3.98 2.64
CA VAL A 186 -2.95 -2.97 1.58
C VAL A 186 -3.00 -3.61 0.18
N GLY A 187 -2.41 -4.80 0.00
CA GLY A 187 -2.54 -5.59 -1.23
C GLY A 187 -4.01 -5.94 -1.55
N CYS A 188 -4.79 -6.37 -0.56
CA CYS A 188 -6.22 -6.65 -0.74
C CYS A 188 -7.01 -5.39 -1.18
N GLY A 189 -6.71 -4.22 -0.63
CA GLY A 189 -7.36 -2.97 -1.05
C GLY A 189 -6.98 -2.55 -2.47
N TRP A 190 -5.71 -2.67 -2.84
CA TRP A 190 -5.28 -2.51 -4.23
C TRP A 190 -5.91 -3.53 -5.18
N TYR A 191 -6.14 -4.76 -4.71
CA TYR A 191 -6.87 -5.76 -5.49
C TYR A 191 -8.29 -5.32 -5.78
N GLY A 192 -9.02 -4.80 -4.78
CA GLY A 192 -10.33 -4.20 -5.00
C GLY A 192 -10.30 -3.07 -6.03
N ILE A 193 -9.33 -2.16 -5.94
CA ILE A 193 -9.20 -0.98 -6.83
C ILE A 193 -9.00 -1.41 -8.28
N GLU A 194 -8.09 -2.35 -8.53
CA GLU A 194 -7.87 -2.92 -9.87
C GLU A 194 -9.11 -3.67 -10.38
N THR A 195 -9.73 -4.53 -9.56
CA THR A 195 -10.96 -5.22 -9.96
C THR A 195 -12.12 -4.25 -10.25
N TRP A 196 -12.19 -3.11 -9.56
CA TRP A 196 -13.17 -2.04 -9.85
C TRP A 196 -12.96 -1.43 -11.23
N ILE A 197 -11.73 -1.04 -11.56
CA ILE A 197 -11.31 -0.53 -12.86
C ILE A 197 -11.70 -1.50 -14.00
N GLY A 198 -11.48 -2.81 -13.80
CA GLY A 198 -11.95 -3.83 -14.74
C GLY A 198 -13.47 -3.91 -14.86
N GLY A 199 -14.20 -3.70 -13.75
CA GLY A 199 -15.66 -3.56 -13.73
C GLY A 199 -16.16 -2.33 -14.51
N GLU A 200 -15.51 -1.18 -14.36
CA GLU A 200 -15.84 0.04 -15.12
C GLU A 200 -15.65 -0.15 -16.63
N ALA A 201 -14.64 -0.93 -17.05
CA ALA A 201 -14.45 -1.30 -18.45
C ALA A 201 -15.59 -2.20 -18.99
N ILE A 202 -16.13 -3.13 -18.20
CA ILE A 202 -17.36 -3.88 -18.56
C ILE A 202 -18.56 -2.93 -18.61
N PHE A 203 -18.69 -2.01 -17.65
CA PHE A 203 -19.81 -1.07 -17.58
C PHE A 203 -19.92 -0.19 -18.83
N ILE A 204 -18.80 0.32 -19.37
CA ILE A 204 -18.80 1.12 -20.61
C ILE A 204 -19.43 0.39 -21.79
N LEU A 205 -19.19 -0.92 -21.95
CA LEU A 205 -19.76 -1.71 -23.05
C LEU A 205 -21.28 -1.84 -23.00
N LEU A 206 -21.91 -1.60 -21.84
CA LEU A 206 -23.35 -1.79 -21.70
C LEU A 206 -24.10 -0.82 -22.63
N PRO A 207 -25.12 -1.28 -23.39
CA PRO A 207 -25.92 -0.41 -24.23
C PRO A 207 -26.52 0.77 -23.45
N HIS A 208 -26.58 1.96 -24.06
CA HIS A 208 -27.10 3.16 -23.41
C HIS A 208 -28.52 3.01 -22.84
N ALA A 209 -29.34 2.08 -23.36
CA ALA A 209 -30.64 1.73 -22.77
C ALA A 209 -30.49 1.15 -21.34
N ILE A 210 -29.51 0.28 -21.11
CA ILE A 210 -29.22 -0.30 -19.79
C ILE A 210 -28.58 0.74 -18.87
N LYS A 211 -27.63 1.55 -19.39
CA LYS A 211 -26.99 2.66 -18.64
C LYS A 211 -27.93 3.84 -18.30
N ARG A 212 -29.14 3.88 -18.88
CA ARG A 212 -30.21 4.82 -18.52
C ARG A 212 -31.28 4.22 -17.61
N SER A 213 -31.13 2.95 -17.20
CA SER A 213 -32.09 2.27 -16.33
C SER A 213 -32.04 2.80 -14.89
N SER A 214 -33.06 2.45 -14.10
CA SER A 214 -33.09 2.71 -12.65
C SER A 214 -31.90 2.10 -11.89
N TRP A 215 -31.28 1.04 -12.43
CA TRP A 215 -30.13 0.33 -11.84
C TRP A 215 -28.81 1.07 -11.99
N SER A 216 -28.76 2.14 -12.81
CA SER A 216 -27.61 3.04 -12.94
C SER A 216 -27.64 4.19 -11.93
N ARG A 217 -28.67 4.30 -11.09
CA ARG A 217 -28.72 5.28 -10.00
C ARG A 217 -28.00 4.74 -8.76
N ALA A 218 -27.07 5.53 -8.22
CA ALA A 218 -26.30 5.17 -7.04
C ALA A 218 -27.21 4.89 -5.83
N TRP A 219 -26.96 3.79 -5.12
CA TRP A 219 -27.64 3.47 -3.87
C TRP A 219 -26.82 4.00 -2.69
N PRO A 220 -27.35 4.90 -1.83
CA PRO A 220 -26.54 5.59 -0.81
C PRO A 220 -25.81 4.66 0.17
N TRP A 221 -26.43 3.53 0.53
CA TRP A 221 -25.81 2.54 1.42
C TRP A 221 -24.65 1.79 0.75
N LEU A 222 -24.79 1.44 -0.53
CA LEU A 222 -23.77 0.76 -1.33
C LEU A 222 -22.60 1.70 -1.67
N GLY A 223 -22.92 2.95 -2.03
CA GLY A 223 -21.95 3.99 -2.41
C GLY A 223 -21.65 4.09 -3.91
N THR A 224 -22.25 3.21 -4.73
CA THR A 224 -22.21 3.19 -6.20
C THR A 224 -23.56 2.68 -6.73
N SER A 225 -23.77 2.60 -8.04
CA SER A 225 -24.99 1.99 -8.62
C SER A 225 -24.96 0.46 -8.60
N PRO A 226 -26.12 -0.21 -8.49
CA PRO A 226 -26.23 -1.65 -8.69
C PRO A 226 -25.62 -2.16 -9.99
N LEU A 227 -25.73 -1.41 -11.09
CA LEU A 227 -25.24 -1.84 -12.39
C LEU A 227 -23.71 -1.88 -12.46
N GLU A 228 -23.03 -0.82 -11.99
CA GLU A 228 -21.55 -0.81 -11.88
C GLU A 228 -21.08 -1.92 -10.92
N PHE A 229 -21.79 -2.13 -9.80
CA PHE A 229 -21.45 -3.19 -8.84
C PHE A 229 -21.59 -4.61 -9.45
N VAL A 230 -22.59 -4.85 -10.29
CA VAL A 230 -22.72 -6.11 -11.04
C VAL A 230 -21.57 -6.28 -12.05
N CYS A 231 -21.15 -5.21 -12.73
CA CYS A 231 -19.99 -5.24 -13.63
C CYS A 231 -18.68 -5.53 -12.86
N PHE A 232 -18.49 -4.92 -11.70
CA PHE A 232 -17.39 -5.22 -10.76
C PHE A 232 -17.39 -6.68 -10.33
N ILE A 233 -18.53 -7.25 -9.91
CA ILE A 233 -18.60 -8.67 -9.53
C ILE A 233 -18.37 -9.60 -10.73
N ALA A 234 -18.82 -9.24 -11.93
CA ALA A 234 -18.52 -10.01 -13.15
C ALA A 234 -17.01 -10.04 -13.45
N PHE A 235 -16.33 -8.89 -13.35
CA PHE A 235 -14.87 -8.82 -13.51
C PHE A 235 -14.12 -9.55 -12.39
N TRP A 236 -14.58 -9.42 -11.15
CA TRP A 236 -14.06 -10.14 -9.97
C TRP A 236 -14.07 -11.65 -10.17
N VAL A 237 -15.18 -12.23 -10.67
CA VAL A 237 -15.28 -13.66 -10.96
C VAL A 237 -14.28 -14.05 -12.05
N ALA A 238 -14.18 -13.29 -13.15
CA ALA A 238 -13.23 -13.57 -14.22
C ALA A 238 -11.77 -13.53 -13.75
N GLN A 239 -11.40 -12.49 -12.99
CA GLN A 239 -10.05 -12.29 -12.46
C GLN A 239 -9.68 -13.35 -11.41
N LEU A 240 -10.62 -13.75 -10.56
CA LEU A 240 -10.43 -14.84 -9.59
C LEU A 240 -10.24 -16.20 -10.29
N ILE A 241 -11.01 -16.50 -11.35
CA ILE A 241 -10.83 -17.73 -12.14
C ILE A 241 -9.42 -17.80 -12.74
N ILE A 242 -8.87 -16.67 -13.22
CA ILE A 242 -7.49 -16.60 -13.74
C ILE A 242 -6.48 -16.81 -12.61
N ALA A 243 -6.62 -16.09 -11.47
CA ALA A 243 -5.72 -16.23 -10.33
C ALA A 243 -5.69 -17.66 -9.75
N LEU A 244 -6.83 -18.37 -9.73
CA LEU A 244 -6.91 -19.75 -9.25
C LEU A 244 -6.22 -20.77 -10.17
N ARG A 245 -5.99 -20.45 -11.46
CA ARG A 245 -5.19 -21.32 -12.35
C ARG A 245 -3.72 -21.40 -11.93
N GLY A 246 -3.20 -20.38 -11.25
CA GLY A 246 -1.85 -20.37 -10.68
C GLY A 246 -0.78 -19.76 -11.61
N MET A 247 0.42 -19.58 -11.05
CA MET A 247 1.48 -18.69 -11.58
C MET A 247 1.89 -18.95 -13.02
N ASP A 248 1.84 -20.20 -13.52
CA ASP A 248 2.27 -20.48 -14.89
C ASP A 248 1.31 -19.93 -15.96
N GLY A 249 0.01 -19.90 -15.67
CA GLY A 249 -0.97 -19.24 -16.56
C GLY A 249 -0.82 -17.72 -16.57
N ILE A 250 -0.42 -17.16 -15.42
CA ILE A 250 -0.18 -15.72 -15.22
C ILE A 250 1.09 -15.29 -15.99
N ARG A 251 2.20 -16.01 -15.81
CA ARG A 251 3.48 -15.77 -16.50
C ARG A 251 3.36 -15.79 -18.03
N GLN A 252 2.52 -16.67 -18.58
CA GLN A 252 2.25 -16.69 -20.03
C GLN A 252 1.45 -15.46 -20.48
N LEU A 253 0.48 -15.01 -19.69
CA LEU A 253 -0.32 -13.82 -19.98
C LEU A 253 0.53 -12.54 -19.90
N GLU A 254 1.36 -12.39 -18.87
CA GLU A 254 2.32 -11.28 -18.70
C GLU A 254 3.23 -11.10 -19.93
N LYS A 255 3.80 -12.20 -20.44
CA LYS A 255 4.75 -12.21 -21.57
C LYS A 255 4.23 -11.49 -22.82
N TYR A 256 2.93 -11.61 -23.12
CA TYR A 256 2.30 -10.98 -24.30
C TYR A 256 1.63 -9.65 -23.97
N SER A 257 1.49 -9.29 -22.70
CA SER A 257 0.75 -8.09 -22.28
C SER A 257 1.53 -6.81 -22.49
N ALA A 258 2.80 -6.74 -22.07
CA ALA A 258 3.57 -5.49 -22.14
C ALA A 258 3.62 -4.87 -23.57
N PRO A 259 3.84 -5.62 -24.67
CA PRO A 259 3.77 -5.07 -26.02
C PRO A 259 2.40 -4.51 -26.41
N VAL A 260 1.30 -5.20 -26.03
CA VAL A 260 -0.07 -4.77 -26.31
C VAL A 260 -0.41 -3.49 -25.54
N LEU A 261 -0.02 -3.41 -24.27
CA LEU A 261 -0.27 -2.25 -23.42
C LEU A 261 0.54 -1.03 -23.86
N ILE A 262 1.80 -1.21 -24.28
CA ILE A 262 2.60 -0.14 -24.90
C ILE A 262 1.94 0.35 -26.20
N LEU A 263 1.46 -0.56 -27.06
CA LEU A 263 0.81 -0.21 -28.32
C LEU A 263 -0.48 0.60 -28.10
N LEU A 264 -1.37 0.14 -27.20
CA LEU A 264 -2.62 0.83 -26.89
C LEU A 264 -2.38 2.19 -26.21
N THR A 265 -1.41 2.27 -25.30
CA THR A 265 -0.97 3.53 -24.67
C THR A 265 -0.44 4.52 -25.72
N SER A 266 0.37 4.04 -26.66
CA SER A 266 0.92 4.86 -27.74
C SER A 266 -0.17 5.32 -28.71
N ALA A 267 -1.15 4.47 -29.02
CA ALA A 267 -2.29 4.84 -29.86
C ALA A 267 -3.16 5.93 -29.20
N LEU A 268 -3.42 5.83 -27.89
CA LEU A 268 -4.14 6.86 -27.13
C LEU A 268 -3.36 8.19 -27.07
N PHE A 269 -2.02 8.13 -26.93
CA PHE A 269 -1.16 9.30 -26.98
C PHE A 269 -1.18 9.99 -28.36
N VAL A 270 -1.03 9.22 -29.44
CA VAL A 270 -1.08 9.75 -30.82
C VAL A 270 -2.46 10.32 -31.14
N TRP A 271 -3.53 9.66 -30.71
CA TRP A 271 -4.90 10.20 -30.82
C TRP A 271 -5.02 11.57 -30.13
N ALA A 272 -4.56 11.68 -28.87
CA ALA A 272 -4.66 12.92 -28.10
C ALA A 272 -3.75 14.04 -28.65
N TYR A 273 -2.60 13.68 -29.22
CA TYR A 273 -1.73 14.61 -29.94
C TYR A 273 -2.44 15.18 -31.17
N VAL A 274 -3.03 14.33 -32.03
CA VAL A 274 -3.71 14.76 -33.25
C VAL A 274 -4.94 15.62 -32.93
N GLN A 275 -5.80 15.18 -32.00
CA GLN A 275 -7.05 15.89 -31.67
C GLN A 275 -6.84 17.21 -30.93
N ALA A 276 -5.72 17.40 -30.23
CA ALA A 276 -5.39 18.66 -29.56
C ALA A 276 -4.63 19.68 -30.45
N GLY A 277 -4.35 19.33 -31.73
CA GLY A 277 -3.52 20.17 -32.60
C GLY A 277 -2.02 20.15 -32.25
N GLY A 278 -1.55 19.04 -31.67
CA GLY A 278 -0.19 18.85 -31.16
C GLY A 278 -0.01 19.26 -29.71
N LEU A 279 1.22 19.17 -29.19
CA LEU A 279 1.52 19.42 -27.77
C LEU A 279 1.49 20.91 -27.37
N GLY A 280 1.41 21.86 -28.30
CA GLY A 280 1.59 23.30 -28.01
C GLY A 280 0.62 23.86 -26.96
N HIS A 281 -0.69 23.62 -27.13
CA HIS A 281 -1.71 24.03 -26.15
C HIS A 281 -1.62 23.25 -24.83
N MET A 282 -1.19 22.00 -24.89
CA MET A 282 -1.03 21.12 -23.73
C MET A 282 0.15 21.55 -22.84
N LEU A 283 1.29 21.87 -23.45
CA LEU A 283 2.52 22.30 -22.77
C LEU A 283 2.40 23.72 -22.18
N SER A 284 1.54 24.57 -22.72
CA SER A 284 1.30 25.94 -22.26
C SER A 284 0.24 26.06 -21.15
N MET A 285 -0.38 24.96 -20.72
CA MET A 285 -1.27 24.96 -19.55
C MET A 285 -0.50 25.28 -18.25
N SER A 286 -0.73 26.49 -17.72
CA SER A 286 -0.19 26.93 -16.44
C SER A 286 -0.84 26.22 -15.24
N SER A 287 -0.17 26.28 -14.09
CA SER A 287 -0.71 25.77 -12.82
C SER A 287 -1.93 26.59 -12.40
N LYS A 288 -2.94 25.94 -11.84
CA LYS A 288 -4.11 26.60 -11.21
C LYS A 288 -3.78 27.12 -9.80
N LEU A 289 -2.60 26.77 -9.27
CA LEU A 289 -2.22 26.94 -7.87
C LEU A 289 -1.30 28.14 -7.68
N THR A 290 -1.59 28.98 -6.68
CA THR A 290 -0.60 29.95 -6.15
C THR A 290 0.55 29.20 -5.45
N GLY A 291 1.70 29.86 -5.25
CA GLY A 291 2.87 29.25 -4.58
C GLY A 291 2.55 28.53 -3.25
N PRO A 292 1.82 29.15 -2.30
CA PRO A 292 1.42 28.49 -1.06
C PRO A 292 0.49 27.28 -1.26
N GLN A 293 -0.47 27.37 -2.20
CA GLN A 293 -1.37 26.27 -2.54
C GLN A 293 -0.61 25.10 -3.19
N PHE A 294 0.38 25.40 -4.05
CA PHE A 294 1.25 24.39 -4.64
C PHE A 294 2.00 23.61 -3.55
N TRP A 295 2.64 24.28 -2.59
CA TRP A 295 3.35 23.58 -1.51
C TRP A 295 2.42 22.78 -0.59
N ALA A 296 1.24 23.32 -0.26
CA ALA A 296 0.24 22.60 0.53
C ALA A 296 -0.25 21.29 -0.14
N LEU A 297 -0.28 21.27 -1.48
CA LEU A 297 -0.65 20.12 -2.30
C LEU A 297 0.54 19.20 -2.60
N PHE A 298 1.74 19.75 -2.78
CA PHE A 298 2.95 19.03 -3.19
C PHE A 298 3.38 17.98 -2.18
N PHE A 299 3.47 18.30 -0.89
CA PHE A 299 3.91 17.34 0.12
C PHE A 299 3.00 16.10 0.25
N PRO A 300 1.66 16.21 0.40
CA PRO A 300 0.79 15.03 0.42
C PRO A 300 0.76 14.30 -0.93
N SER A 301 0.88 15.00 -2.07
CA SER A 301 1.00 14.33 -3.37
C SER A 301 2.33 13.59 -3.55
N LEU A 302 3.45 14.11 -3.01
CA LEU A 302 4.74 13.42 -2.99
C LEU A 302 4.68 12.17 -2.11
N THR A 303 4.14 12.30 -0.89
CA THR A 303 3.86 11.17 0.01
C THR A 303 3.00 10.10 -0.68
N ALA A 304 1.92 10.51 -1.36
CA ALA A 304 1.05 9.59 -2.10
C ALA A 304 1.78 8.85 -3.23
N ASN A 305 2.59 9.55 -4.02
CA ASN A 305 3.35 8.96 -5.14
C ASN A 305 4.44 7.99 -4.66
N ILE A 306 5.11 8.28 -3.54
CA ILE A 306 6.03 7.33 -2.90
C ILE A 306 5.26 6.09 -2.42
N SER A 307 4.09 6.32 -1.82
CA SER A 307 3.27 5.27 -1.21
C SER A 307 2.68 4.31 -2.24
N PHE A 308 2.35 4.80 -3.44
CA PHE A 308 1.85 4.02 -4.57
C PHE A 308 2.71 2.76 -4.82
N TRP A 309 4.04 2.91 -4.81
CA TRP A 309 5.00 1.81 -4.98
C TRP A 309 5.63 1.30 -3.68
N ALA A 310 5.43 1.97 -2.54
CA ALA A 310 6.03 1.58 -1.26
C ALA A 310 5.67 0.15 -0.81
N THR A 311 4.48 -0.32 -1.15
CA THR A 311 4.03 -1.72 -0.94
C THR A 311 5.00 -2.72 -1.58
N LEU A 312 5.33 -2.49 -2.85
CA LEU A 312 6.31 -3.28 -3.59
C LEU A 312 7.73 -3.04 -3.08
N ALA A 313 8.11 -1.82 -2.71
CA ALA A 313 9.43 -1.54 -2.14
C ALA A 313 9.72 -2.33 -0.85
N LEU A 314 8.70 -2.62 -0.02
CA LEU A 314 8.84 -3.53 1.11
C LEU A 314 8.97 -4.99 0.68
N ASN A 315 8.09 -5.47 -0.20
CA ASN A 315 8.05 -6.90 -0.57
C ASN A 315 8.94 -7.29 -1.77
N ILE A 316 9.78 -6.38 -2.26
CA ILE A 316 10.69 -6.62 -3.38
C ILE A 316 11.63 -7.85 -3.20
N PRO A 317 12.02 -8.31 -1.99
CA PRO A 317 12.69 -9.61 -1.82
C PRO A 317 11.96 -10.81 -2.43
N ASP A 318 10.62 -10.77 -2.52
CA ASP A 318 9.82 -11.82 -3.14
C ASP A 318 10.18 -12.01 -4.63
N PHE A 319 10.69 -10.96 -5.28
CA PHE A 319 11.17 -10.98 -6.67
C PHE A 319 12.70 -11.05 -6.75
N THR A 320 13.43 -10.25 -5.95
CA THR A 320 14.89 -10.13 -6.08
C THR A 320 15.65 -11.37 -5.59
N ARG A 321 15.00 -12.25 -4.84
CA ARG A 321 15.48 -13.61 -4.56
C ARG A 321 15.75 -14.46 -5.81
N PHE A 322 15.12 -14.14 -6.94
CA PHE A 322 15.33 -14.80 -8.24
C PHE A 322 16.35 -14.08 -9.14
N ALA A 323 16.96 -12.97 -8.67
CA ALA A 323 17.99 -12.26 -9.43
C ALA A 323 19.34 -12.99 -9.40
N LYS A 324 20.04 -12.99 -10.54
CA LYS A 324 21.36 -13.61 -10.73
C LYS A 324 22.44 -12.95 -9.87
N SER A 325 22.50 -11.62 -9.85
CA SER A 325 23.45 -10.85 -9.05
C SER A 325 22.81 -9.61 -8.42
N ARG A 326 23.51 -9.01 -7.45
CA ARG A 326 23.10 -7.71 -6.87
C ARG A 326 23.11 -6.60 -7.93
N THR A 327 24.04 -6.66 -8.89
CA THR A 327 24.10 -5.72 -10.02
C THR A 327 22.84 -5.81 -10.87
N ASP A 328 22.35 -7.02 -11.16
CA ASP A 328 21.08 -7.25 -11.85
C ASP A 328 19.90 -6.66 -11.05
N GLN A 329 19.86 -6.90 -9.73
CA GLN A 329 18.82 -6.33 -8.87
C GLN A 329 18.83 -4.80 -8.89
N VAL A 330 19.99 -4.16 -8.67
CA VAL A 330 20.16 -2.69 -8.66
C VAL A 330 19.78 -2.08 -10.01
N THR A 331 20.38 -2.57 -11.10
CA THR A 331 20.13 -2.04 -12.46
C THR A 331 18.68 -2.23 -12.89
N GLY A 332 18.06 -3.36 -12.53
CA GLY A 332 16.65 -3.60 -12.77
C GLY A 332 15.72 -2.61 -12.07
N GLN A 333 16.04 -2.19 -10.83
CA GLN A 333 15.22 -1.18 -10.14
C GLN A 333 15.27 0.20 -10.81
N LEU A 334 16.31 0.52 -11.58
CA LEU A 334 16.38 1.77 -12.35
C LEU A 334 15.25 1.87 -13.40
N GLY A 335 14.66 0.74 -13.81
CA GLY A 335 13.49 0.71 -14.67
C GLY A 335 12.29 1.47 -14.09
N LEU A 336 12.10 1.47 -12.76
CA LEU A 336 10.98 2.14 -12.11
C LEU A 336 10.87 3.64 -12.46
N PRO A 337 11.81 4.52 -12.08
CA PRO A 337 11.68 5.95 -12.36
C PRO A 337 11.66 6.27 -13.86
N ILE A 338 12.33 5.45 -14.70
CA ILE A 338 12.36 5.63 -16.15
C ILE A 338 10.98 5.36 -16.76
N PHE A 339 10.45 4.14 -16.59
CA PHE A 339 9.14 3.77 -17.16
C PHE A 339 8.00 4.56 -16.51
N MET A 340 8.07 4.80 -15.19
CA MET A 340 7.09 5.62 -14.49
C MET A 340 7.08 7.06 -15.02
N GLY A 341 8.25 7.68 -15.24
CA GLY A 341 8.34 9.03 -15.82
C GLY A 341 7.76 9.11 -17.24
N LEU A 342 8.08 8.14 -18.10
CA LEU A 342 7.56 8.06 -19.48
C LEU A 342 6.04 7.85 -19.52
N PHE A 343 5.50 6.90 -18.76
CA PHE A 343 4.06 6.64 -18.72
C PHE A 343 3.29 7.78 -18.03
N THR A 344 3.88 8.41 -17.01
CA THR A 344 3.32 9.61 -16.36
C THR A 344 3.26 10.80 -17.34
N PHE A 345 4.28 11.01 -18.17
CA PHE A 345 4.22 12.00 -19.25
C PHE A 345 3.05 11.71 -20.19
N VAL A 346 2.86 10.47 -20.64
CA VAL A 346 1.72 10.10 -21.50
C VAL A 346 0.37 10.36 -20.79
N GLY A 347 0.20 9.90 -19.56
CA GLY A 347 -1.02 10.09 -18.79
C GLY A 347 -1.38 11.56 -18.59
N LEU A 348 -0.41 12.38 -18.19
CA LEU A 348 -0.57 13.84 -18.04
C LEU A 348 -0.79 14.55 -19.37
N ALA A 349 -0.14 14.10 -20.43
CA ALA A 349 -0.28 14.69 -21.76
C ALA A 349 -1.70 14.47 -22.31
N VAL A 350 -2.15 13.22 -22.34
CA VAL A 350 -3.52 12.87 -22.76
C VAL A 350 -4.55 13.57 -21.86
N THR A 351 -4.40 13.52 -20.53
CA THR A 351 -5.27 14.22 -19.57
C THR A 351 -5.34 15.72 -19.85
N SER A 352 -4.22 16.38 -20.14
CA SER A 352 -4.18 17.82 -20.42
C SER A 352 -4.83 18.13 -21.78
N SER A 353 -4.59 17.32 -22.81
CA SER A 353 -5.27 17.42 -24.11
C SER A 353 -6.79 17.32 -24.00
N THR A 354 -7.36 16.58 -23.04
CA THR A 354 -8.82 16.54 -22.85
C THR A 354 -9.45 17.93 -22.60
N LYS A 355 -8.70 18.85 -21.97
CA LYS A 355 -9.16 20.24 -21.75
C LYS A 355 -9.29 21.03 -23.05
N VAL A 356 -8.50 20.68 -24.08
CA VAL A 356 -8.60 21.25 -25.44
C VAL A 356 -9.74 20.58 -26.21
N ILE A 357 -9.81 19.24 -26.18
CA ILE A 357 -10.73 18.43 -27.00
C ILE A 357 -12.18 18.53 -26.50
N TYR A 358 -12.40 18.49 -25.18
CA TYR A 358 -13.73 18.41 -24.55
C TYR A 358 -14.06 19.61 -23.64
N GLY A 359 -13.20 20.64 -23.60
CA GLY A 359 -13.40 21.82 -22.76
C GLY A 359 -13.27 21.57 -21.24
N ARG A 360 -13.04 20.34 -20.78
CA ARG A 360 -12.84 19.95 -19.37
C ARG A 360 -11.68 18.96 -19.22
N VAL A 361 -11.05 18.94 -18.05
CA VAL A 361 -10.06 17.89 -17.72
C VAL A 361 -10.81 16.59 -17.44
N ILE A 362 -10.30 15.47 -17.96
CA ILE A 362 -10.76 14.11 -17.66
C ILE A 362 -9.53 13.30 -17.23
N SER A 363 -9.41 13.07 -15.92
CA SER A 363 -8.29 12.34 -15.29
C SER A 363 -8.49 10.82 -15.27
N ASN A 364 -9.74 10.34 -15.36
CA ASN A 364 -10.06 8.93 -15.48
C ASN A 364 -9.93 8.48 -16.96
N PRO A 365 -9.00 7.58 -17.31
CA PRO A 365 -8.84 7.13 -18.69
C PRO A 365 -10.03 6.29 -19.18
N ILE A 366 -10.77 5.67 -18.25
CA ILE A 366 -11.95 4.85 -18.55
C ILE A 366 -13.08 5.78 -19.02
N GLU A 367 -13.35 6.86 -18.27
CA GLU A 367 -14.29 7.92 -18.68
C GLU A 367 -13.87 8.55 -20.02
N LEU A 368 -12.58 8.83 -20.21
CA LEU A 368 -12.07 9.35 -21.49
C LEU A 368 -12.39 8.40 -22.66
N LEU A 369 -12.18 7.09 -22.50
CA LEU A 369 -12.46 6.11 -23.56
C LEU A 369 -13.98 6.02 -23.89
N GLU A 370 -14.87 6.29 -22.93
CA GLU A 370 -16.30 6.48 -23.23
C GLU A 370 -16.57 7.77 -24.01
N GLN A 371 -15.90 8.89 -23.67
CA GLN A 371 -16.06 10.19 -24.34
C GLN A 371 -15.43 10.23 -25.76
N ILE A 372 -14.46 9.37 -26.05
CA ILE A 372 -13.97 9.14 -27.42
C ILE A 372 -15.03 8.40 -28.23
N GLY A 373 -15.66 7.39 -27.61
CA GLY A 373 -16.77 6.66 -28.19
C GLY A 373 -16.41 5.81 -29.41
N GLY A 374 -17.43 5.22 -30.03
CA GLY A 374 -17.28 4.28 -31.14
C GLY A 374 -16.94 2.85 -30.69
N ILE A 375 -17.52 1.86 -31.37
CA ILE A 375 -17.46 0.46 -30.92
C ILE A 375 -16.04 -0.12 -30.91
N TRP A 376 -15.18 0.26 -31.86
CA TRP A 376 -13.78 -0.17 -31.88
C TRP A 376 -12.97 0.38 -30.72
N THR A 377 -13.17 1.65 -30.36
CA THR A 377 -12.56 2.25 -29.16
C THR A 377 -12.98 1.50 -27.90
N MET A 378 -14.28 1.21 -27.76
CA MET A 378 -14.83 0.48 -26.62
C MET A 378 -14.30 -0.96 -26.51
N VAL A 379 -14.18 -1.66 -27.64
CA VAL A 379 -13.59 -3.03 -27.70
C VAL A 379 -12.10 -3.02 -27.39
N LEU A 380 -11.33 -2.07 -27.93
CA LEU A 380 -9.90 -1.94 -27.62
C LEU A 380 -9.69 -1.49 -26.16
N ALA A 381 -10.56 -0.64 -25.63
CA ALA A 381 -10.56 -0.21 -24.23
C ALA A 381 -10.76 -1.39 -23.28
N ILE A 382 -11.79 -2.22 -23.47
CA ILE A 382 -11.99 -3.37 -22.56
C ILE A 382 -10.83 -4.37 -22.68
N ILE A 383 -10.29 -4.63 -23.88
CA ILE A 383 -9.17 -5.55 -24.05
C ILE A 383 -7.94 -4.99 -23.32
N GLY A 384 -7.58 -3.73 -23.54
CA GLY A 384 -6.43 -3.08 -22.91
C GLY A 384 -6.55 -2.98 -21.38
N ILE A 385 -7.69 -2.47 -20.88
CA ILE A 385 -7.92 -2.32 -19.44
C ILE A 385 -7.95 -3.70 -18.77
N SER A 386 -8.71 -4.67 -19.31
CA SER A 386 -8.77 -6.02 -18.73
C SER A 386 -7.39 -6.65 -18.67
N LEU A 387 -6.58 -6.51 -19.74
CA LEU A 387 -5.25 -7.10 -19.81
C LEU A 387 -4.30 -6.46 -18.77
N ALA A 388 -4.24 -5.13 -18.71
CA ALA A 388 -3.43 -4.39 -17.73
C ALA A 388 -3.82 -4.73 -16.29
N THR A 389 -5.11 -4.63 -15.98
CA THR A 389 -5.65 -4.95 -14.66
C THR A 389 -5.45 -6.42 -14.28
N ILE A 390 -5.53 -7.36 -15.23
CA ILE A 390 -5.26 -8.79 -14.92
C ILE A 390 -3.78 -9.02 -14.64
N THR A 391 -2.84 -8.43 -15.39
CA THR A 391 -1.39 -8.55 -15.10
C THR A 391 -1.01 -7.88 -13.78
N THR A 392 -1.28 -6.57 -13.69
CA THR A 392 -0.78 -5.72 -12.60
C THR A 392 -1.35 -6.18 -11.26
N ASN A 393 -2.65 -6.50 -11.22
CA ASN A 393 -3.29 -6.91 -9.97
C ASN A 393 -2.75 -8.23 -9.44
N ILE A 394 -2.54 -9.22 -10.30
CA ILE A 394 -2.05 -10.53 -9.85
C ILE A 394 -0.59 -10.42 -9.38
N ALA A 395 0.28 -9.76 -10.15
CA ALA A 395 1.69 -9.60 -9.81
C ALA A 395 1.92 -8.76 -8.53
N ALA A 396 1.31 -7.58 -8.43
CA ALA A 396 1.55 -6.64 -7.32
C ALA A 396 0.75 -6.97 -6.04
N ASN A 397 -0.49 -7.44 -6.21
CA ASN A 397 -1.49 -7.41 -5.14
C ASN A 397 -1.92 -8.79 -4.67
N VAL A 398 -1.74 -9.87 -5.44
CA VAL A 398 -2.04 -11.25 -4.98
C VAL A 398 -0.82 -11.93 -4.37
N VAL A 399 0.39 -11.72 -4.92
CA VAL A 399 1.62 -12.37 -4.45
C VAL A 399 1.91 -12.06 -2.97
N ALA A 400 1.88 -10.78 -2.57
CA ALA A 400 2.24 -10.39 -1.20
C ALA A 400 1.26 -10.90 -0.13
N PRO A 401 -0.09 -10.81 -0.29
CA PRO A 401 -1.03 -11.48 0.60
C PRO A 401 -0.90 -13.00 0.63
N ALA A 402 -0.67 -13.65 -0.51
CA ALA A 402 -0.43 -15.10 -0.54
C ALA A 402 0.79 -15.47 0.29
N ASN A 403 1.93 -14.80 0.07
CA ASN A 403 3.17 -15.00 0.84
C ASN A 403 2.99 -14.70 2.34
N ALA A 404 2.21 -13.69 2.71
CA ALA A 404 1.92 -13.35 4.10
C ALA A 404 1.05 -14.40 4.81
N LEU A 405 0.05 -14.96 4.11
CA LEU A 405 -0.82 -16.01 4.64
C LEU A 405 -0.10 -17.36 4.72
N VAL A 406 0.74 -17.68 3.74
CA VAL A 406 1.66 -18.82 3.80
C VAL A 406 2.62 -18.66 4.99
N ASN A 407 3.19 -17.48 5.23
CA ASN A 407 4.01 -17.23 6.42
C ASN A 407 3.22 -17.28 7.75
N LEU A 408 1.91 -17.06 7.75
CA LEU A 408 1.07 -17.17 8.95
C LEU A 408 0.76 -18.64 9.31
N SER A 409 0.61 -19.52 8.32
CA SER A 409 0.47 -20.96 8.54
C SER A 409 0.84 -21.74 7.27
N PRO A 410 2.10 -22.19 7.12
CA PRO A 410 2.59 -22.85 5.90
C PRO A 410 1.89 -24.19 5.60
N SER A 411 1.33 -24.84 6.63
CA SER A 411 0.55 -26.08 6.52
C SER A 411 -0.91 -25.86 6.10
N THR A 412 -1.44 -24.63 6.24
CA THR A 412 -2.86 -24.33 6.00
C THR A 412 -3.07 -23.51 4.73
N PHE A 413 -2.19 -22.56 4.42
CA PHE A 413 -2.35 -21.69 3.26
C PHE A 413 -1.53 -22.16 2.05
N THR A 414 -2.15 -22.04 0.89
CA THR A 414 -1.52 -22.20 -0.43
C THR A 414 -1.81 -20.96 -1.25
N PHE A 415 -1.06 -20.72 -2.34
CA PHE A 415 -1.30 -19.57 -3.22
C PHE A 415 -2.78 -19.40 -3.63
N ARG A 416 -3.48 -20.50 -3.96
CA ARG A 416 -4.92 -20.48 -4.30
C ARG A 416 -5.81 -20.02 -3.13
N ARG A 417 -5.53 -20.46 -1.89
CA ARG A 417 -6.25 -20.02 -0.69
C ARG A 417 -5.97 -18.54 -0.39
N GLY A 418 -4.71 -18.10 -0.59
CA GLY A 418 -4.32 -16.70 -0.47
C GLY A 418 -5.02 -15.80 -1.49
N ALA A 419 -5.04 -16.18 -2.76
CA ALA A 419 -5.72 -15.46 -3.82
C ALA A 419 -7.23 -15.30 -3.56
N LEU A 420 -7.91 -16.38 -3.11
CA LEU A 420 -9.32 -16.32 -2.75
C LEU A 420 -9.60 -15.34 -1.61
N LEU A 421 -8.80 -15.39 -0.53
CA LEU A 421 -8.98 -14.46 0.60
C LEU A 421 -8.66 -13.01 0.21
N THR A 422 -7.66 -12.80 -0.65
CA THR A 422 -7.32 -11.48 -1.21
C THR A 422 -8.49 -10.90 -1.98
N ALA A 423 -9.09 -11.71 -2.87
CA ALA A 423 -10.23 -11.31 -3.67
C ALA A 423 -11.47 -10.96 -2.82
N LEU A 424 -11.78 -11.79 -1.80
CA LEU A 424 -12.89 -11.53 -0.88
C LEU A 424 -12.67 -10.25 -0.06
N LEU A 425 -11.46 -10.03 0.48
CA LEU A 425 -11.11 -8.81 1.21
C LEU A 425 -11.17 -7.57 0.31
N GLY A 426 -10.81 -7.68 -0.97
CA GLY A 426 -10.90 -6.57 -1.94
C GLY A 426 -12.32 -6.04 -2.16
N ILE A 427 -13.36 -6.86 -1.99
CA ILE A 427 -14.76 -6.39 -1.97
C ILE A 427 -15.03 -5.54 -0.72
N LEU A 428 -14.54 -5.99 0.44
CA LEU A 428 -14.77 -5.34 1.74
C LEU A 428 -14.10 -3.95 1.85
N PHE A 429 -13.05 -3.70 1.05
CA PHE A 429 -12.44 -2.37 0.93
C PHE A 429 -13.31 -1.31 0.24
N GLN A 430 -14.40 -1.71 -0.42
CA GLN A 430 -15.33 -0.82 -1.13
C GLN A 430 -14.61 0.15 -2.10
N PRO A 431 -13.80 -0.36 -3.06
CA PRO A 431 -12.88 0.41 -3.90
C PRO A 431 -13.53 1.58 -4.67
N TRP A 432 -14.80 1.46 -5.05
CA TRP A 432 -15.59 2.53 -5.66
C TRP A 432 -15.67 3.82 -4.80
N ARG A 433 -15.57 3.70 -3.48
CA ARG A 433 -15.48 4.88 -2.57
C ARG A 433 -14.10 5.54 -2.62
N LEU A 434 -13.04 4.76 -2.82
CA LEU A 434 -11.66 5.24 -2.89
C LEU A 434 -11.39 5.96 -4.22
N LEU A 435 -11.89 5.42 -5.33
CA LEU A 435 -11.75 6.02 -6.67
C LEU A 435 -12.76 7.13 -7.00
N LYS A 436 -13.70 7.44 -6.08
CA LYS A 436 -14.77 8.44 -6.30
C LYS A 436 -14.26 9.86 -6.64
N SER A 437 -13.04 10.21 -6.23
CA SER A 437 -12.37 11.45 -6.62
C SER A 437 -10.86 11.35 -6.51
N SER A 438 -10.15 12.18 -7.28
CA SER A 438 -8.71 12.44 -7.15
C SER A 438 -8.29 12.68 -5.69
N GLU A 439 -9.09 13.43 -4.93
CA GLU A 439 -8.85 13.74 -3.53
C GLU A 439 -8.94 12.49 -2.62
N SER A 440 -9.94 11.63 -2.86
CA SER A 440 -10.12 10.36 -2.12
C SER A 440 -8.96 9.39 -2.40
N PHE A 441 -8.61 9.23 -3.68
CA PHE A 441 -7.52 8.35 -4.10
C PHE A 441 -6.16 8.81 -3.56
N VAL A 442 -5.79 10.08 -3.78
CA VAL A 442 -4.48 10.60 -3.36
C VAL A 442 -4.43 10.76 -1.84
N TYR A 443 -5.39 11.44 -1.22
CA TYR A 443 -5.27 11.83 0.19
C TYR A 443 -5.96 10.91 1.18
N THR A 444 -6.84 9.99 0.78
CA THR A 444 -7.45 9.02 1.73
C THR A 444 -6.85 7.62 1.56
N TRP A 445 -6.66 7.15 0.33
CA TRP A 445 -6.04 5.85 0.07
C TRP A 445 -4.51 5.90 0.17
N LEU A 446 -3.83 6.58 -0.76
CA LEU A 446 -2.36 6.53 -0.88
C LEU A 446 -1.63 7.08 0.36
N VAL A 447 -2.00 8.28 0.82
CA VAL A 447 -1.43 8.83 2.07
C VAL A 447 -1.88 8.00 3.29
N GLY A 448 -3.11 7.45 3.29
CA GLY A 448 -3.66 6.68 4.39
C GLY A 448 -2.83 5.44 4.76
N TYR A 449 -2.53 4.58 3.79
CA TYR A 449 -1.73 3.38 4.08
C TYR A 449 -0.21 3.66 4.19
N SER A 450 0.26 4.84 3.76
CA SER A 450 1.68 5.24 3.91
C SER A 450 2.17 5.16 5.36
N ALA A 451 1.26 5.47 6.29
CA ALA A 451 1.43 5.36 7.74
C ALA A 451 1.82 3.96 8.20
N LEU A 452 1.37 2.91 7.50
CA LEU A 452 1.64 1.51 7.81
C LEU A 452 2.94 1.04 7.16
N MET A 453 3.19 1.46 5.92
CA MET A 453 4.31 0.96 5.12
C MET A 453 5.64 1.64 5.51
N GLY A 454 5.62 2.93 5.83
CA GLY A 454 6.80 3.70 6.25
C GLY A 454 7.52 3.07 7.44
N PRO A 455 6.84 2.83 8.58
CA PRO A 455 7.41 2.19 9.76
C PRO A 455 8.12 0.86 9.49
N ILE A 456 7.50 0.01 8.68
CA ILE A 456 8.04 -1.30 8.33
C ILE A 456 9.37 -1.13 7.59
N GLY A 457 9.42 -0.25 6.57
CA GLY A 457 10.65 0.03 5.82
C GLY A 457 11.75 0.62 6.71
N GLY A 458 11.40 1.57 7.58
CA GLY A 458 12.34 2.19 8.52
C GLY A 458 12.95 1.17 9.47
N ILE A 459 12.14 0.26 10.02
CA ILE A 459 12.59 -0.81 10.93
C ILE A 459 13.48 -1.82 10.18
N LEU A 460 13.04 -2.37 9.04
CA LEU A 460 13.78 -3.39 8.29
C LEU A 460 15.16 -2.90 7.84
N LEU A 461 15.25 -1.67 7.34
CA LEU A 461 16.53 -1.10 6.89
C LEU A 461 17.46 -0.76 8.06
N SER A 462 16.91 -0.26 9.17
CA SER A 462 17.69 0.01 10.39
C SER A 462 18.22 -1.29 11.02
N ASP A 463 17.42 -2.35 11.00
CA ASP A 463 17.84 -3.69 11.42
C ASP A 463 18.95 -4.24 10.51
N TYR A 464 18.71 -4.37 9.21
CA TYR A 464 19.65 -5.01 8.30
C TYR A 464 20.96 -4.23 8.16
N TYR A 465 20.92 -2.90 7.98
CA TYR A 465 22.13 -2.11 7.73
C TYR A 465 22.82 -1.61 9.01
N LEU A 466 22.09 -1.09 10.00
CA LEU A 466 22.69 -0.41 11.15
C LEU A 466 22.98 -1.36 12.33
N ILE A 467 22.02 -2.22 12.68
CA ILE A 467 22.18 -3.20 13.77
C ILE A 467 23.01 -4.40 13.29
N ARG A 468 22.59 -5.02 12.17
CA ARG A 468 23.10 -6.30 11.68
C ARG A 468 24.25 -6.18 10.69
N ARG A 469 24.58 -4.96 10.24
CA ARG A 469 25.70 -4.66 9.33
C ARG A 469 25.75 -5.55 8.10
N MET A 470 24.57 -5.78 7.51
CA MET A 470 24.34 -6.65 6.36
C MET A 470 24.79 -8.10 6.59
N LYS A 471 24.62 -8.65 7.79
CA LYS A 471 24.85 -10.07 8.12
C LYS A 471 23.60 -10.67 8.76
N LEU A 472 23.01 -11.67 8.11
CA LEU A 472 21.98 -12.54 8.66
C LEU A 472 22.54 -13.95 8.79
N ASN A 473 22.28 -14.60 9.93
CA ASN A 473 22.23 -16.05 10.03
C ASN A 473 20.96 -16.52 9.30
N VAL A 474 21.09 -17.42 8.32
CA VAL A 474 19.93 -17.88 7.53
C VAL A 474 19.17 -19.00 8.23
N SER A 475 19.86 -19.96 8.87
CA SER A 475 19.21 -21.09 9.56
C SER A 475 18.25 -20.62 10.63
N ASP A 476 18.67 -19.65 11.45
CA ASP A 476 17.86 -19.16 12.55
C ASP A 476 16.57 -18.45 12.09
N LEU A 477 16.48 -17.97 10.84
CA LEU A 477 15.23 -17.43 10.28
C LEU A 477 14.14 -18.50 10.11
N TYR A 478 14.48 -19.78 10.27
CA TYR A 478 13.58 -20.93 10.14
C TYR A 478 13.52 -21.81 11.40
N THR A 479 13.97 -21.34 12.58
CA THR A 479 13.82 -22.08 13.85
C THR A 479 12.96 -21.34 14.87
N SER A 480 12.06 -22.04 15.56
CA SER A 480 11.38 -21.54 16.76
C SER A 480 12.13 -21.85 18.06
N SER A 481 13.38 -22.33 18.00
CA SER A 481 14.17 -22.60 19.20
C SER A 481 14.34 -21.34 20.07
N PRO A 482 14.13 -21.41 21.40
CA PRO A 482 14.46 -20.32 22.32
C PRO A 482 15.94 -19.89 22.33
N SER A 483 16.84 -20.70 21.75
CA SER A 483 18.26 -20.34 21.54
C SER A 483 18.51 -19.59 20.23
N GLY A 484 17.55 -19.54 19.32
CA GLY A 484 17.70 -18.94 17.99
C GLY A 484 17.74 -17.41 18.02
N GLU A 485 18.60 -16.82 17.19
CA GLU A 485 18.92 -15.39 17.17
C GLU A 485 17.67 -14.49 17.08
N TYR A 486 16.66 -14.94 16.32
CA TYR A 486 15.42 -14.20 16.05
C TYR A 486 14.20 -14.68 16.86
N PHE A 487 14.41 -15.48 17.91
CA PHE A 487 13.33 -15.84 18.84
C PHE A 487 12.95 -14.68 19.77
N TYR A 488 13.90 -13.78 20.06
CA TYR A 488 13.73 -12.58 20.89
C TYR A 488 13.03 -12.84 22.24
N THR A 489 11.73 -12.53 22.36
CA THR A 489 10.92 -12.77 23.55
C THR A 489 9.63 -13.44 23.12
N GLY A 490 9.59 -14.78 23.23
CA GLY A 490 8.43 -15.59 22.84
C GLY A 490 8.12 -15.62 21.34
N GLY A 491 9.07 -15.27 20.48
CA GLY A 491 8.92 -15.09 19.04
C GLY A 491 8.79 -13.63 18.57
N TYR A 492 8.81 -12.65 19.49
CA TYR A 492 8.54 -11.23 19.20
C TYR A 492 9.69 -10.31 19.61
N ASN A 493 10.12 -9.43 18.72
CA ASN A 493 10.99 -8.30 19.05
C ASN A 493 10.17 -7.11 19.54
N LEU A 494 10.18 -6.87 20.85
CA LEU A 494 9.43 -5.77 21.48
C LEU A 494 9.92 -4.38 21.03
N ALA A 495 11.18 -4.23 20.61
CA ALA A 495 11.69 -2.97 20.06
C ALA A 495 11.05 -2.65 18.71
N ALA A 496 10.90 -3.65 17.83
CA ALA A 496 10.23 -3.49 16.53
C ALA A 496 8.73 -3.17 16.71
N MET A 497 8.06 -3.85 17.65
CA MET A 497 6.64 -3.59 17.93
C MET A 497 6.41 -2.19 18.53
N ALA A 498 7.25 -1.75 19.46
CA ALA A 498 7.18 -0.39 20.01
C ALA A 498 7.46 0.67 18.94
N ALA A 499 8.49 0.47 18.11
CA ALA A 499 8.81 1.36 17.01
C ALA A 499 7.68 1.47 15.98
N LEU A 500 7.06 0.34 15.60
CA LEU A 500 5.94 0.27 14.66
C LEU A 500 4.74 1.09 15.18
N VAL A 501 4.37 0.88 16.44
CA VAL A 501 3.24 1.59 17.08
C VAL A 501 3.52 3.09 17.20
N VAL A 502 4.72 3.49 17.62
CA VAL A 502 5.09 4.91 17.75
C VAL A 502 5.22 5.61 16.39
N GLY A 503 5.57 4.89 15.33
CA GLY A 503 5.50 5.41 13.95
C GLY A 503 4.08 5.68 13.48
N ILE A 504 3.14 4.77 13.75
CA ILE A 504 1.74 4.87 13.29
C ILE A 504 0.93 5.90 14.09
N LEU A 505 1.03 5.89 15.43
CA LEU A 505 0.11 6.63 16.30
C LEU A 505 -0.03 8.14 15.99
N PRO A 506 1.06 8.91 15.73
CA PRO A 506 0.95 10.35 15.44
C PRO A 506 0.25 10.66 14.11
N VAL A 507 0.12 9.68 13.20
CA VAL A 507 -0.57 9.85 11.91
C VAL A 507 -2.10 9.73 12.06
N VAL A 508 -2.55 8.94 13.03
CA VAL A 508 -3.98 8.57 13.20
C VAL A 508 -4.92 9.78 13.33
N PRO A 509 -4.62 10.86 14.10
CA PRO A 509 -5.55 11.98 14.23
C PRO A 509 -5.76 12.75 12.91
N GLY A 510 -4.71 12.88 12.09
CA GLY A 510 -4.83 13.50 10.77
C GLY A 510 -5.59 12.63 9.77
N PHE A 511 -5.41 11.30 9.82
CA PHE A 511 -6.23 10.36 9.05
C PHE A 511 -7.71 10.47 9.44
N LEU A 512 -8.02 10.46 10.74
CA LEU A 512 -9.39 10.58 11.25
C LEU A 512 -10.04 11.92 10.88
N GLN A 513 -9.27 13.01 10.76
CA GLN A 513 -9.76 14.26 10.17
C GLN A 513 -10.08 14.09 8.68
N LYS A 514 -9.18 13.46 7.91
CA LYS A 514 -9.33 13.27 6.47
C LYS A 514 -10.58 12.45 6.09
N VAL A 515 -10.93 11.44 6.89
CA VAL A 515 -12.17 10.66 6.73
C VAL A 515 -13.39 11.27 7.44
N GLY A 516 -13.28 12.49 7.98
CA GLY A 516 -14.39 13.24 8.59
C GLY A 516 -14.82 12.78 10.00
N ILE A 517 -14.13 11.80 10.59
CA ILE A 517 -14.44 11.25 11.93
C ILE A 517 -14.00 12.19 13.05
N PHE A 518 -12.87 12.90 12.87
CA PHE A 518 -12.35 13.86 13.84
C PHE A 518 -11.97 15.21 13.18
N PRO A 519 -12.95 16.04 12.76
CA PRO A 519 -12.68 17.30 12.07
C PRO A 519 -11.78 18.28 12.85
N GLY A 520 -11.86 18.25 14.19
CA GLY A 520 -11.11 19.11 15.10
C GLY A 520 -9.66 18.70 15.36
N ALA A 521 -9.04 17.85 14.53
CA ALA A 521 -7.65 17.45 14.69
C ALA A 521 -6.70 18.67 14.61
N PRO A 522 -5.81 18.88 15.61
CA PRO A 522 -4.81 19.93 15.55
C PRO A 522 -3.92 19.85 14.30
N GLY A 523 -3.66 21.01 13.68
CA GLY A 523 -2.97 21.11 12.38
C GLY A 523 -1.61 20.41 12.28
N VAL A 524 -0.91 20.22 13.41
CA VAL A 524 0.34 19.43 13.48
C VAL A 524 0.12 17.97 13.05
N PHE A 525 -0.98 17.33 13.43
CA PHE A 525 -1.28 15.95 13.03
C PHE A 525 -1.70 15.86 11.56
N VAL A 526 -2.25 16.94 10.99
CA VAL A 526 -2.55 17.05 9.56
C VAL A 526 -1.26 17.20 8.76
N GLY A 527 -0.30 18.00 9.26
CA GLY A 527 1.05 18.10 8.70
C GLY A 527 1.82 16.78 8.76
N ILE A 528 1.71 16.05 9.87
CA ILE A 528 2.26 14.69 10.02
C ILE A 528 1.58 13.73 9.03
N TYR A 529 0.26 13.77 8.89
CA TYR A 529 -0.49 12.93 7.95
C TYR A 529 -0.06 13.17 6.49
N ASN A 530 0.02 14.43 6.07
CA ASN A 530 0.48 14.81 4.73
C ASN A 530 1.93 14.40 4.43
N ASN A 531 2.72 14.07 5.45
CA ASN A 531 4.11 13.60 5.34
C ASN A 531 4.30 12.19 5.95
N ALA A 532 3.22 11.41 6.07
CA ALA A 532 3.17 10.22 6.91
C ALA A 532 4.21 9.16 6.52
N TRP A 533 4.50 8.97 5.23
CA TRP A 533 5.60 8.11 4.79
C TRP A 533 6.93 8.49 5.46
N PHE A 534 7.38 9.73 5.26
CA PHE A 534 8.68 10.22 5.76
C PHE A 534 8.73 10.21 7.28
N PHE A 535 7.73 10.80 7.93
CA PHE A 535 7.66 10.92 9.38
C PHE A 535 7.73 9.54 10.04
N SER A 536 6.88 8.62 9.59
CA SER A 536 6.72 7.31 10.22
C SER A 536 7.87 6.36 9.88
N PHE A 537 8.47 6.48 8.69
CA PHE A 537 9.70 5.77 8.30
C PHE A 537 10.88 6.16 9.19
N PHE A 538 11.21 7.46 9.26
CA PHE A 538 12.38 7.91 10.02
C PHE A 538 12.19 7.73 11.53
N LEU A 539 11.01 8.03 12.08
CA LEU A 539 10.71 7.86 13.50
C LEU A 539 10.84 6.38 13.93
N SER A 540 10.27 5.45 13.17
CA SER A 540 10.32 4.02 13.51
C SER A 540 11.72 3.45 13.36
N GLY A 541 12.45 3.79 12.29
CA GLY A 541 13.81 3.31 12.09
C GLY A 541 14.77 3.81 13.18
N PHE A 542 14.72 5.11 13.49
CA PHE A 542 15.54 5.72 14.54
C PHE A 542 15.22 5.17 15.94
N LEU A 543 13.94 5.05 16.28
CA LEU A 543 13.52 4.49 17.57
C LEU A 543 13.88 3.00 17.69
N TYR A 544 13.68 2.21 16.62
CA TYR A 544 14.11 0.82 16.59
C TYR A 544 15.61 0.66 16.79
N TRP A 545 16.41 1.50 16.12
CA TRP A 545 17.86 1.50 16.24
C TRP A 545 18.31 1.80 17.68
N ILE A 546 17.77 2.86 18.30
CA ILE A 546 18.06 3.21 19.71
C ILE A 546 17.68 2.08 20.66
N LEU A 547 16.45 1.56 20.57
CA LEU A 547 15.96 0.49 21.45
C LEU A 547 16.79 -0.79 21.28
N SER A 548 17.16 -1.14 20.04
CA SER A 548 17.95 -2.35 19.76
C SER A 548 19.40 -2.23 20.23
N VAL A 549 20.04 -1.05 20.09
CA VAL A 549 21.38 -0.80 20.67
C VAL A 549 21.34 -0.85 22.21
N TRP A 550 20.31 -0.27 22.83
CA TRP A 550 20.18 -0.23 24.30
C TRP A 550 19.86 -1.60 24.90
N LEU A 551 18.93 -2.35 24.29
CA LEU A 551 18.62 -3.73 24.69
C LEU A 551 19.77 -4.69 24.36
N GLY A 552 20.49 -4.47 23.26
CA GLY A 552 21.69 -5.23 22.90
C GLY A 552 22.78 -5.15 23.96
N LYS A 553 23.09 -3.92 24.42
CA LYS A 553 24.00 -3.68 25.54
C LYS A 553 23.54 -4.35 26.85
N ARG A 554 22.23 -4.44 27.10
CA ARG A 554 21.66 -5.09 28.30
C ARG A 554 21.61 -6.62 28.23
N ARG A 555 21.50 -7.20 27.03
CA ARG A 555 21.44 -8.67 26.83
C ARG A 555 22.81 -9.33 26.70
N GLY A 556 23.88 -8.55 26.59
CA GLY A 556 25.23 -9.11 26.43
C GLY A 556 25.36 -9.94 25.15
N TYR A 557 24.68 -9.55 24.07
CA TYR A 557 24.85 -10.21 22.77
C TYR A 557 26.32 -10.13 22.38
N CYS A 558 26.98 -11.29 22.33
CA CYS A 558 28.34 -11.44 21.84
C CYS A 558 28.37 -11.17 20.33
N THR A 559 28.39 -9.89 19.95
CA THR A 559 28.94 -9.49 18.66
C THR A 559 30.35 -10.06 18.59
N GLY A 560 30.59 -10.99 17.65
CA GLY A 560 31.84 -11.76 17.51
C GLY A 560 33.05 -10.94 17.03
N GLY A 561 33.25 -9.76 17.61
CA GLY A 561 34.48 -8.98 17.56
C GLY A 561 34.81 -8.57 18.98
N GLY A 562 35.87 -9.12 19.56
CA GLY A 562 36.44 -8.62 20.80
C GLY A 562 37.00 -7.20 20.63
N PRO A 563 37.36 -6.52 21.73
CA PRO A 563 37.95 -5.19 21.68
C PRO A 563 39.37 -5.23 21.10
N LEU A 564 39.48 -5.24 19.77
CA LEU A 564 40.70 -4.88 19.05
C LEU A 564 40.95 -3.38 19.23
N LEU A 565 41.60 -3.01 20.34
CA LEU A 565 42.43 -1.80 20.57
C LEU A 565 42.88 -1.74 22.05
N ALA A 566 43.81 -2.61 22.44
CA ALA A 566 44.60 -2.53 23.68
C ALA A 566 45.86 -3.43 23.55
N GLY A 567 47.03 -2.96 24.00
CA GLY A 567 48.35 -3.55 23.70
C GLY A 567 48.90 -3.01 22.36
N GLU A 568 49.99 -2.23 22.34
CA GLU A 568 51.41 -2.63 22.52
C GLU A 568 51.91 -3.51 21.36
N THR A 569 52.96 -3.16 20.61
CA THR A 569 54.00 -2.11 20.81
C THR A 569 53.93 -0.99 19.78
#